data_AF-A0A2Y9NR84-F1
#
_entry.id   AF-A0A2Y9NR84-F1
#
_cell.length_a   1.000
_cell.length_b   1.000
_cell.length_c   1.000
_cell.angle_alpha   90.00
_cell.angle_beta   90.00
_cell.angle_gamma   90.00
#
_symmetry.space_group_name_H-M   'P 1'
#
loop_
_entity.id
_entity.type
_entity.pdbx_description
1 polymer ?
#
loop_
_entity_poly.entity_id
_entity_poly.type
_entity_poly.pdbx_seq_one_letter_code
_entity_poly.pdbx_strand_id
1 'polypeptide(L)'
;MLSASSRECAASGSPRGSRDGGGLGPGDLQKGTSHMSFEELLKLQSQVGTKTYKQLVTGNSTKKQSSRPPVQKACVADKHRPLEMSAKVRVPFLRQVVPVSKKVARDPRFDDLSGEYNPEVFDKTYQFLNDIRAREKDLVKRQLKKRCSGEERERLKQLLQQVERQEMAQQERKRQQELHLALKQERRAQAQQGHRPYFLKKSEQRQLVLAEKFKELKRSKKLESFLSRKRRRNAGKDRRHLPLSKE
;
A
#
# COMPACT_ATOMS: atom_id res chain seq x y z
N MET A 1 -3.96 -60.28 -25.48
CA MET A 1 -2.82 -61.17 -25.77
C MET A 1 -2.12 -60.63 -27.00
N LEU A 2 -0.87 -60.21 -26.83
CA LEU A 2 -0.02 -59.67 -27.88
C LEU A 2 0.52 -60.82 -28.73
N SER A 3 0.42 -60.74 -30.06
CA SER A 3 1.25 -61.53 -30.98
C SER A 3 2.04 -60.57 -31.87
N ALA A 4 3.35 -60.81 -31.89
CA ALA A 4 4.34 -60.08 -32.66
C ALA A 4 4.32 -60.51 -34.13
N SER A 5 4.69 -59.61 -35.03
CA SER A 5 5.31 -60.02 -36.29
C SER A 5 6.25 -58.94 -36.81
N SER A 6 7.53 -59.31 -36.85
CA SER A 6 8.68 -58.57 -37.34
C SER A 6 8.65 -58.43 -38.85
N ARG A 7 9.07 -57.27 -39.38
CA ARG A 7 9.76 -57.18 -40.68
C ARG A 7 10.77 -56.02 -40.66
N GLU A 8 12.05 -56.37 -40.64
CA GLU A 8 13.14 -55.54 -41.12
C GLU A 8 13.23 -55.67 -42.65
N CYS A 9 13.46 -54.55 -43.35
CA CYS A 9 14.20 -54.50 -44.61
C CYS A 9 14.92 -53.15 -44.72
N ALA A 10 16.11 -53.20 -45.33
CA ALA A 10 17.20 -52.25 -45.18
C ALA A 10 17.23 -51.07 -46.18
N ALA A 11 17.87 -49.99 -45.70
CA ALA A 11 18.77 -49.02 -46.33
C ALA A 11 18.58 -48.55 -47.80
N SER A 12 18.48 -47.22 -47.96
CA SER A 12 19.35 -46.45 -48.88
C SER A 12 19.50 -45.02 -48.35
N GLY A 13 20.73 -44.50 -48.37
CA GLY A 13 21.11 -43.25 -47.72
C GLY A 13 21.10 -42.00 -48.61
N SER A 14 21.08 -40.83 -47.98
CA SER A 14 21.91 -39.67 -48.34
C SER A 14 21.85 -38.61 -47.22
N PRO A 15 22.97 -37.97 -46.85
CA PRO A 15 23.03 -36.96 -45.80
C PRO A 15 22.93 -35.54 -46.39
N ARG A 16 22.45 -34.58 -45.58
CA ARG A 16 22.98 -33.20 -45.40
C ARG A 16 21.91 -32.24 -44.91
N GLY A 17 22.27 -31.44 -43.90
CA GLY A 17 21.76 -30.08 -43.78
C GLY A 17 21.17 -29.67 -42.43
N SER A 18 21.98 -29.62 -41.38
CA SER A 18 21.68 -28.78 -40.21
C SER A 18 21.71 -27.31 -40.63
N ARG A 19 20.60 -26.60 -40.45
CA ARG A 19 20.57 -25.13 -40.35
C ARG A 19 19.70 -24.75 -39.16
N ASP A 20 20.35 -24.70 -38.01
CA ASP A 20 19.81 -24.08 -36.81
C ASP A 20 19.98 -22.57 -36.96
N GLY A 21 18.87 -21.86 -37.12
CA GLY A 21 18.81 -20.41 -37.29
C GLY A 21 18.30 -19.73 -36.02
N GLY A 22 19.09 -19.75 -34.96
CA GLY A 22 18.79 -19.06 -33.70
C GLY A 22 19.02 -17.55 -33.83
N GLY A 23 17.94 -16.78 -34.02
CA GLY A 23 17.99 -15.32 -33.88
C GLY A 23 18.08 -14.92 -32.42
N LEU A 24 19.23 -14.40 -31.98
CA LEU A 24 19.48 -13.94 -30.61
C LEU A 24 18.77 -12.60 -30.35
N GLY A 25 17.94 -12.53 -29.31
CA GLY A 25 17.21 -11.34 -28.92
C GLY A 25 18.07 -10.37 -28.09
N PRO A 26 17.69 -9.07 -28.03
CA PRO A 26 18.45 -8.05 -27.28
C PRO A 26 18.56 -8.31 -25.77
N GLY A 27 17.69 -9.15 -25.20
CA GLY A 27 17.77 -9.58 -23.79
C GLY A 27 18.85 -10.63 -23.52
N ASP A 28 19.28 -11.37 -24.55
CA ASP A 28 20.28 -12.43 -24.41
C ASP A 28 21.70 -11.87 -24.34
N LEU A 29 21.94 -10.73 -25.01
CA LEU A 29 23.20 -10.00 -24.95
C LEU A 29 23.46 -9.40 -23.57
N GLN A 30 22.43 -8.90 -22.86
CA GLN A 30 22.61 -8.35 -21.51
C GLN A 30 23.06 -9.45 -20.53
N LYS A 31 22.47 -10.65 -20.62
CA LYS A 31 22.90 -11.84 -19.88
C LYS A 31 24.31 -12.28 -20.29
N GLY A 32 24.64 -12.27 -21.58
CA GLY A 32 25.98 -12.59 -22.09
C GLY A 32 27.06 -11.62 -21.60
N THR A 33 26.77 -10.31 -21.57
CA THR A 33 27.71 -9.29 -21.06
C THR A 33 27.88 -9.33 -19.55
N SER A 34 26.96 -9.96 -18.80
CA SER A 34 27.03 -10.03 -17.34
C SER A 34 28.15 -10.94 -16.84
N HIS A 35 28.63 -11.86 -17.69
CA HIS A 35 29.73 -12.79 -17.38
C HIS A 35 31.11 -12.30 -17.90
N MET A 36 31.15 -11.24 -18.70
CA MET A 36 32.42 -10.75 -19.27
C MET A 36 33.16 -9.85 -18.29
N SER A 37 34.49 -9.93 -18.32
CA SER A 37 35.34 -9.06 -17.51
C SER A 37 35.26 -7.60 -17.99
N PHE A 38 35.55 -6.65 -17.11
CA PHE A 38 35.47 -5.23 -17.43
C PHE A 38 36.34 -4.82 -18.62
N GLU A 39 37.51 -5.45 -18.77
CA GLU A 39 38.41 -5.22 -19.90
C GLU A 39 37.79 -5.66 -21.23
N GLU A 40 37.12 -6.81 -21.23
CA GLU A 40 36.41 -7.33 -22.41
C GLU A 40 35.23 -6.42 -22.78
N LEU A 41 34.50 -5.89 -21.80
CA LEU A 41 33.43 -4.91 -22.04
C LEU A 41 33.97 -3.62 -22.66
N LEU A 42 35.14 -3.15 -22.23
CA LEU A 42 35.78 -1.95 -22.77
C LEU A 42 36.28 -2.18 -24.20
N LYS A 43 36.91 -3.33 -24.47
CA LYS A 43 37.31 -3.75 -25.82
C LYS A 43 36.10 -3.84 -26.75
N LEU A 44 35.02 -4.45 -26.30
CA LEU A 44 33.78 -4.57 -27.06
C LEU A 44 33.16 -3.19 -27.35
N GLN A 45 33.11 -2.31 -26.35
CA GLN A 45 32.65 -0.91 -26.52
C GLN A 45 33.52 -0.13 -27.52
N SER A 46 34.83 -0.38 -27.57
CA SER A 46 35.73 0.25 -28.55
C SER A 46 35.52 -0.27 -29.97
N GLN A 47 35.23 -1.57 -30.13
CA GLN A 47 35.01 -2.21 -31.43
C GLN A 47 33.65 -1.85 -32.04
N VAL A 48 32.57 -1.98 -31.26
CA VAL A 48 31.22 -1.71 -31.79
C VAL A 48 30.89 -0.20 -31.78
N GLY A 49 31.57 0.57 -30.92
CA GLY A 49 31.31 1.98 -30.68
C GLY A 49 30.38 2.24 -29.50
N THR A 50 30.53 3.40 -28.85
CA THR A 50 29.83 3.70 -27.58
C THR A 50 28.31 3.87 -27.72
N LYS A 51 27.83 4.30 -28.89
CA LYS A 51 26.40 4.54 -29.17
C LYS A 51 25.63 3.24 -29.40
N THR A 52 26.17 2.37 -30.24
CA THR A 52 25.62 1.04 -30.56
C THR A 52 25.69 0.12 -29.35
N TYR A 53 26.81 0.10 -28.61
CA TYR A 53 26.95 -0.66 -27.37
C TYR A 53 25.87 -0.28 -26.35
N LYS A 54 25.67 1.02 -26.11
CA LYS A 54 24.61 1.49 -25.19
C LYS A 54 23.23 1.07 -25.66
N GLN A 55 22.93 1.19 -26.95
CA GLN A 55 21.63 0.79 -27.50
C GLN A 55 21.36 -0.71 -27.33
N LEU A 56 22.37 -1.55 -27.55
CA LEU A 56 22.29 -2.99 -27.37
C LEU A 56 22.13 -3.38 -25.90
N VAL A 57 22.89 -2.75 -24.99
CA VAL A 57 22.88 -3.07 -23.54
C VAL A 57 21.63 -2.55 -22.84
N THR A 58 21.17 -1.33 -23.16
CA THR A 58 20.00 -0.75 -22.46
C THR A 58 18.67 -1.28 -22.98
N GLY A 59 18.69 -2.04 -24.08
CA GLY A 59 17.51 -2.46 -24.82
C GLY A 59 16.70 -1.25 -25.31
N ASN A 60 15.77 -1.48 -26.24
CA ASN A 60 14.76 -0.47 -26.56
C ASN A 60 13.73 -0.42 -25.42
N SER A 61 14.12 0.08 -24.25
CA SER A 61 13.17 0.47 -23.21
C SER A 61 12.24 1.49 -23.85
N THR A 62 10.94 1.18 -23.91
CA THR A 62 9.88 2.03 -24.44
C THR A 62 9.78 3.30 -23.58
N LYS A 63 10.73 4.21 -23.77
CA LYS A 63 10.61 5.59 -23.31
C LYS A 63 9.43 6.15 -24.09
N LYS A 64 8.31 6.36 -23.39
CA LYS A 64 7.21 7.19 -23.89
C LYS A 64 7.84 8.43 -24.51
N GLN A 65 7.72 8.57 -25.82
CA GLN A 65 8.17 9.75 -26.53
C GLN A 65 7.34 10.91 -25.97
N SER A 66 7.93 11.74 -25.10
CA SER A 66 7.44 13.11 -25.02
C SER A 66 7.57 13.68 -26.43
N SER A 67 6.52 14.31 -26.95
CA SER A 67 6.43 14.85 -28.32
C SER A 67 7.44 15.96 -28.64
N ARG A 68 8.41 16.20 -27.76
CA ARG A 68 9.51 17.13 -27.95
C ARG A 68 10.84 16.38 -27.82
N PRO A 69 11.74 16.52 -28.81
CA PRO A 69 13.10 16.03 -28.66
C PRO A 69 13.73 16.71 -27.43
N PRO A 70 14.57 16.00 -26.65
CA PRO A 70 15.38 16.65 -25.65
C PRO A 70 16.23 17.69 -26.39
N VAL A 71 15.96 18.98 -26.18
CA VAL A 71 16.87 20.03 -26.59
C VAL A 71 18.13 19.79 -25.77
N GLN A 72 19.11 19.13 -26.38
CA GLN A 72 20.46 19.09 -25.86
C GLN A 72 20.86 20.55 -25.78
N LYS A 73 20.84 21.11 -24.57
CA LYS A 73 21.51 22.38 -24.32
C LYS A 73 22.96 22.08 -24.64
N ALA A 74 23.43 22.46 -25.83
CA ALA A 74 24.84 22.46 -26.13
C ALA A 74 25.49 23.17 -24.94
N CYS A 75 26.37 22.46 -24.25
CA CYS A 75 27.09 22.99 -23.12
C CYS A 75 27.78 24.26 -23.61
N VAL A 76 27.26 25.41 -23.18
CA VAL A 76 27.84 26.70 -23.50
C VAL A 76 29.13 26.75 -22.71
N ALA A 77 30.26 26.57 -23.39
CA ALA A 77 31.58 26.57 -22.76
C ALA A 77 31.89 27.93 -22.10
N ASP A 78 31.27 29.03 -22.57
CA ASP A 78 31.47 30.37 -22.04
C ASP A 78 30.17 31.20 -22.04
N LYS A 79 29.77 31.72 -20.87
CA LYS A 79 28.47 32.39 -20.64
C LYS A 79 28.36 33.73 -21.37
N HIS A 80 29.46 34.29 -21.83
CA HIS A 80 29.53 35.59 -22.50
C HIS A 80 29.68 35.50 -24.02
N ARG A 81 29.73 34.29 -24.60
CA ARG A 81 29.82 34.09 -26.05
C ARG A 81 28.41 34.14 -26.68
N PRO A 82 28.23 34.82 -27.83
CA PRO A 82 26.97 34.74 -28.58
C PRO A 82 26.67 33.30 -29.01
N LEU A 83 25.39 32.92 -28.96
CA LEU A 83 24.90 31.62 -29.41
C LEU A 83 24.44 31.71 -30.87
N GLU A 84 25.02 30.85 -31.71
CA GLU A 84 24.61 30.71 -33.11
C GLU A 84 23.32 29.88 -33.19
N MET A 85 22.30 30.42 -33.86
CA MET A 85 21.00 29.78 -34.08
C MET A 85 20.70 29.77 -35.59
N SER A 86 20.08 28.69 -36.10
CA SER A 86 19.74 28.60 -37.53
C SER A 86 18.60 29.53 -37.90
N ALA A 87 18.78 30.34 -38.95
CA ALA A 87 17.76 31.24 -39.50
C ALA A 87 16.50 30.50 -40.03
N LYS A 88 16.58 29.17 -40.21
CA LYS A 88 15.44 28.33 -40.63
C LYS A 88 14.47 28.03 -39.49
N VAL A 89 14.87 28.27 -38.24
CA VAL A 89 14.05 27.98 -37.06
C VAL A 89 13.09 29.15 -36.81
N ARG A 90 11.80 28.93 -37.07
CA ARG A 90 10.75 29.93 -36.79
C ARG A 90 10.60 30.15 -35.29
N VAL A 91 10.43 31.41 -34.88
CA VAL A 91 10.18 31.77 -33.47
C VAL A 91 8.81 31.20 -33.06
N PRO A 92 8.71 30.44 -31.95
CA PRO A 92 7.42 29.93 -31.49
C PRO A 92 6.54 31.09 -31.02
N PHE A 93 5.26 31.06 -31.40
CA PHE A 93 4.28 32.09 -31.01
C PHE A 93 4.07 32.16 -29.49
N LEU A 94 4.12 31.01 -28.81
CA LEU A 94 4.00 30.89 -27.36
C LEU A 94 5.37 30.70 -26.71
N ARG A 95 5.70 31.54 -25.72
CA ARG A 95 6.90 31.35 -24.90
C ARG A 95 6.80 30.04 -24.09
N GLN A 96 7.89 29.29 -24.02
CA GLN A 96 7.98 28.14 -23.14
C GLN A 96 8.04 28.63 -21.69
N VAL A 97 6.92 28.48 -20.95
CA VAL A 97 6.90 28.74 -19.51
C VAL A 97 7.69 27.62 -18.82
N VAL A 98 8.85 27.96 -18.28
CA VAL A 98 9.60 27.06 -17.39
C VAL A 98 8.88 27.08 -16.04
N PRO A 99 8.33 25.95 -15.56
CA PRO A 99 7.75 25.93 -14.22
C PRO A 99 8.85 26.22 -13.21
N VAL A 100 8.80 27.40 -12.60
CA VAL A 100 9.68 27.76 -11.49
C VAL A 100 9.14 27.07 -10.25
N SER A 101 9.98 26.31 -9.54
CA SER A 101 9.60 25.75 -8.24
C SER A 101 9.42 26.90 -7.25
N LYS A 102 8.18 27.33 -7.04
CA LYS A 102 7.86 28.35 -6.04
C LYS A 102 8.11 27.75 -4.66
N LYS A 103 8.84 28.48 -3.80
CA LYS A 103 8.97 28.13 -2.38
C LYS A 103 7.63 28.44 -1.71
N VAL A 104 6.84 27.40 -1.45
CA VAL A 104 5.58 27.52 -0.72
C VAL A 104 5.90 27.37 0.77
N ALA A 105 5.43 28.31 1.60
CA ALA A 105 5.50 28.14 3.05
C ALA A 105 4.67 26.92 3.45
N ARG A 106 5.30 25.96 4.13
CA ARG A 106 4.65 24.71 4.53
C ARG A 106 4.32 24.75 6.02
N ASP A 107 3.09 24.41 6.38
CA ASP A 107 2.70 24.19 7.77
C ASP A 107 2.91 22.70 8.08
N PRO A 108 3.83 22.32 8.97
CA PRO A 108 4.13 20.92 9.26
C PRO A 108 2.92 20.15 9.82
N ARG A 109 1.88 20.83 10.31
CA ARG A 109 0.64 20.18 10.76
C ARG A 109 -0.22 19.69 9.59
N PHE A 110 -0.08 20.34 8.43
CA PHE A 110 -0.92 20.12 7.25
C PHE A 110 -0.10 19.75 6.01
N ASP A 111 1.22 19.61 6.14
CA ASP A 111 2.10 19.22 5.05
C ASP A 111 2.10 17.70 4.91
N ASP A 112 1.78 17.21 3.71
CA ASP A 112 1.72 15.79 3.37
C ASP A 112 3.07 15.08 3.62
N LEU A 113 4.18 15.83 3.61
CA LEU A 113 5.51 15.31 3.91
C LEU A 113 5.77 15.03 5.40
N SER A 114 4.92 15.52 6.31
CA SER A 114 5.11 15.39 7.76
C SER A 114 4.67 14.02 8.32
N GLY A 115 4.18 13.13 7.46
CA GLY A 115 3.84 11.74 7.79
C GLY A 115 2.37 11.50 8.13
N GLU A 116 2.04 10.25 8.45
CA GLU A 116 0.67 9.80 8.71
C GLU A 116 0.37 9.67 10.22
N TYR A 117 -0.92 9.76 10.56
CA TYR A 117 -1.40 9.60 11.94
C TYR A 117 -1.18 8.16 12.44
N ASN A 118 -0.31 8.03 13.45
CA ASN A 118 -0.06 6.77 14.14
C ASN A 118 -0.75 6.76 15.51
N PRO A 119 -1.82 5.94 15.71
CA PRO A 119 -2.58 5.95 16.96
C PRO A 119 -1.73 5.53 18.16
N GLU A 120 -0.80 4.60 17.99
CA GLU A 120 0.08 4.13 19.07
C GLU A 120 1.01 5.22 19.60
N VAL A 121 1.55 6.05 18.70
CA VAL A 121 2.43 7.16 19.07
C VAL A 121 1.61 8.28 19.69
N PHE A 122 0.44 8.58 19.11
CA PHE A 122 -0.48 9.58 19.64
C PHE A 122 -0.93 9.27 21.07
N ASP A 123 -1.36 8.04 21.33
CA ASP A 123 -1.85 7.64 22.65
C ASP A 123 -0.77 7.72 23.73
N LYS A 124 0.50 7.51 23.37
CA LYS A 124 1.67 7.66 24.27
C LYS A 124 2.05 9.11 24.47
N THR A 125 2.22 9.86 23.39
CA THR A 125 2.67 11.27 23.41
C THR A 125 1.65 12.19 24.09
N TYR A 126 0.36 11.92 23.88
CA TYR A 126 -0.74 12.73 24.41
C TYR A 126 -1.52 12.01 25.52
N GLN A 127 -0.85 11.14 26.28
CA GLN A 127 -1.50 10.38 27.36
C GLN A 127 -2.18 11.27 28.41
N PHE A 128 -1.62 12.46 28.68
CA PHE A 128 -2.15 13.45 29.61
C PHE A 128 -3.55 13.98 29.25
N LEU A 129 -3.97 13.85 27.97
CA LEU A 129 -5.32 14.22 27.55
C LEU A 129 -6.39 13.37 28.27
N ASN A 130 -6.05 12.15 28.70
CA ASN A 130 -6.98 11.31 29.46
C ASN A 130 -7.31 11.95 30.81
N ASP A 131 -6.32 12.54 31.48
CA ASP A 131 -6.50 13.20 32.78
C ASP A 131 -7.34 14.48 32.63
N ILE A 132 -7.10 15.25 31.56
CA ILE A 132 -7.90 16.43 31.23
C ILE A 132 -9.36 16.03 31.00
N ARG A 133 -9.60 15.03 30.14
CA ARG A 133 -10.96 14.53 29.85
C ARG A 133 -11.67 14.01 31.09
N ALA A 134 -10.95 13.35 32.00
CA ALA A 134 -11.52 12.89 33.26
C ALA A 134 -11.96 14.07 34.14
N ARG A 135 -11.13 15.10 34.27
CA ARG A 135 -11.46 16.35 35.00
C ARG A 135 -12.68 17.06 34.38
N GLU A 136 -12.73 17.17 33.06
CA GLU A 136 -13.85 17.76 32.33
C GLU A 136 -15.15 16.98 32.53
N LYS A 137 -15.09 15.64 32.47
CA LYS A 137 -16.23 14.77 32.73
C LYS A 137 -16.78 14.98 34.15
N ASP A 138 -15.91 15.11 35.13
CA ASP A 138 -16.31 15.37 36.51
C ASP A 138 -16.89 16.78 36.70
N LEU A 139 -16.37 17.78 35.99
CA LEU A 139 -16.94 19.12 35.97
C LEU A 139 -18.38 19.10 35.41
N VAL A 140 -18.62 18.41 34.29
CA VAL A 140 -19.95 18.26 33.70
C VAL A 140 -20.90 17.55 34.67
N LYS A 141 -20.45 16.49 35.35
CA LYS A 141 -21.24 15.81 36.39
C LYS A 141 -21.58 16.73 37.56
N ARG A 142 -20.63 17.55 38.03
CA ARG A 142 -20.87 18.52 39.11
C ARG A 142 -21.90 19.57 38.69
N GLN A 143 -21.80 20.10 37.47
CA GLN A 143 -22.79 21.04 36.93
C GLN A 143 -24.18 20.41 36.82
N LEU A 144 -24.25 19.14 36.39
CA LEU A 144 -25.50 18.40 36.27
C LEU A 144 -26.19 18.16 37.63
N LYS A 145 -25.41 18.01 38.71
CA LYS A 145 -25.94 17.89 40.08
C LYS A 145 -26.46 19.23 40.63
N LYS A 146 -25.85 20.35 40.25
CA LYS A 146 -26.22 21.70 40.72
C LYS A 146 -27.46 22.27 40.05
N ARG A 147 -27.68 21.96 38.77
CA ARG A 147 -28.81 22.51 37.99
C ARG A 147 -30.05 21.61 38.13
N CYS A 148 -31.16 22.14 38.65
CA CYS A 148 -32.36 21.36 38.95
C CYS A 148 -33.29 21.08 37.76
N SER A 149 -33.37 21.90 36.70
CA SER A 149 -34.15 21.57 35.48
C SER A 149 -34.02 22.68 34.43
N GLY A 150 -34.19 22.34 33.15
CA GLY A 150 -34.14 23.27 32.00
C GLY A 150 -33.40 22.69 30.80
N GLU A 151 -33.44 23.41 29.66
CA GLU A 151 -32.71 23.03 28.42
C GLU A 151 -31.21 22.84 28.67
N GLU A 152 -30.62 23.67 29.53
CA GLU A 152 -29.21 23.56 29.91
C GLU A 152 -28.88 22.20 30.56
N ARG A 153 -29.79 21.67 31.37
CA ARG A 153 -29.62 20.36 32.01
C ARG A 153 -29.63 19.24 30.97
N GLU A 154 -30.45 19.36 29.94
CA GLU A 154 -30.49 18.41 28.83
C GLU A 154 -29.23 18.48 27.97
N ARG A 155 -28.76 19.69 27.63
CA ARG A 155 -27.48 19.90 26.93
C ARG A 155 -26.32 19.26 27.70
N LEU A 156 -26.27 19.43 29.02
CA LEU A 156 -25.25 18.81 29.88
C LEU A 156 -25.37 17.28 29.92
N LYS A 157 -26.59 16.71 29.96
CA LYS A 157 -26.79 15.25 29.86
C LYS A 157 -26.30 14.70 28.52
N GLN A 158 -26.62 15.38 27.42
CA GLN A 158 -26.18 14.99 26.08
C GLN A 158 -24.66 15.05 25.97
N LEU A 159 -24.03 16.11 26.49
CA LEU A 159 -22.58 16.24 26.52
C LEU A 159 -21.94 15.10 27.32
N LEU A 160 -22.44 14.81 28.53
CA LEU A 160 -21.94 13.71 29.34
C LEU A 160 -22.04 12.36 28.59
N GLN A 161 -23.18 12.12 27.94
CA GLN A 161 -23.39 10.91 27.15
C GLN A 161 -22.42 10.82 25.96
N GLN A 162 -22.13 11.93 25.28
CA GLN A 162 -21.15 11.97 24.20
C GLN A 162 -19.75 11.66 24.70
N VAL A 163 -19.33 12.27 25.80
CA VAL A 163 -18.03 12.01 26.43
C VAL A 163 -17.90 10.54 26.83
N GLU A 164 -18.93 9.97 27.46
CA GLU A 164 -18.95 8.55 27.82
C GLU A 164 -18.88 7.63 26.60
N ARG A 165 -19.63 7.93 25.53
CA ARG A 165 -19.56 7.16 24.28
C ARG A 165 -18.18 7.22 23.65
N GLN A 166 -17.54 8.38 23.64
CA GLN A 166 -16.18 8.56 23.10
C GLN A 166 -15.16 7.78 23.94
N GLU A 167 -15.26 7.85 25.27
CA GLU A 167 -14.39 7.10 26.19
C GLU A 167 -14.53 5.59 25.99
N MET A 168 -15.76 5.07 25.93
CA MET A 168 -16.01 3.66 25.68
C MET A 168 -15.47 3.21 24.31
N ALA A 169 -15.62 4.04 23.26
CA ALA A 169 -15.08 3.75 21.94
C ALA A 169 -13.54 3.73 21.93
N GLN A 170 -12.90 4.63 22.68
CA GLN A 170 -11.44 4.62 22.85
C GLN A 170 -10.97 3.38 23.60
N GLN A 171 -11.66 2.99 24.68
CA GLN A 171 -11.34 1.76 25.41
C GLN A 171 -11.50 0.51 24.53
N GLU A 172 -12.55 0.40 23.72
CA GLU A 172 -12.73 -0.74 22.80
C GLU A 172 -11.59 -0.78 21.75
N ARG A 173 -11.16 0.37 21.23
CA ARG A 173 -10.00 0.45 20.32
C ARG A 173 -8.70 0.03 21.00
N LYS A 174 -8.44 0.49 22.22
CA LYS A 174 -7.24 0.10 23.00
C LYS A 174 -7.21 -1.39 23.27
N ARG A 175 -8.33 -1.99 23.69
CA ARG A 175 -8.44 -3.46 23.85
C ARG A 175 -8.11 -4.19 22.55
N GLN A 176 -8.68 -3.77 21.42
CA GLN A 176 -8.37 -4.40 20.12
C GLN A 176 -6.89 -4.29 19.75
N GLN A 177 -6.25 -3.15 20.04
CA GLN A 177 -4.82 -2.96 19.83
C GLN A 177 -3.99 -3.88 20.74
N GLU A 178 -4.32 -3.97 22.02
CA GLU A 178 -3.65 -4.84 22.99
C GLU A 178 -3.70 -6.31 22.56
N LEU A 179 -4.84 -6.78 22.07
CA LEU A 179 -4.97 -8.14 21.52
C LEU A 179 -4.08 -8.35 20.30
N HIS A 180 -4.06 -7.38 19.38
CA HIS A 180 -3.22 -7.46 18.21
C HIS A 180 -1.73 -7.46 18.58
N LEU A 181 -1.34 -6.67 19.59
CA LEU A 181 0.02 -6.65 20.11
C LEU A 181 0.37 -7.97 20.80
N ALA A 182 -0.53 -8.56 21.59
CA ALA A 182 -0.33 -9.87 22.22
C ALA A 182 -0.10 -10.96 21.17
N LEU A 183 -0.96 -11.05 20.16
CA LEU A 183 -0.78 -12.00 19.04
C LEU A 183 0.55 -11.78 18.30
N LYS A 184 0.97 -10.53 18.12
CA LYS A 184 2.26 -10.19 17.50
C LYS A 184 3.43 -10.64 18.36
N GLN A 185 3.33 -10.52 19.69
CA GLN A 185 4.35 -10.97 20.64
C GLN A 185 4.45 -12.50 20.69
N GLU A 186 3.32 -13.20 20.78
CA GLU A 186 3.26 -14.67 20.74
C GLU A 186 3.92 -15.23 19.48
N ARG A 187 3.58 -14.64 18.32
CA ARG A 187 4.20 -15.01 17.04
C ARG A 187 5.72 -14.79 17.05
N ARG A 188 6.18 -13.69 17.68
CA ARG A 188 7.62 -13.41 17.80
C ARG A 188 8.32 -14.46 18.67
N ALA A 189 7.69 -14.86 19.77
CA ALA A 189 8.21 -15.91 20.65
C ALA A 189 8.29 -17.26 19.93
N GLN A 190 7.26 -17.66 19.18
CA GLN A 190 7.28 -18.88 18.35
C GLN A 190 8.40 -18.84 17.31
N ALA A 191 8.61 -17.69 16.66
CA ALA A 191 9.71 -17.52 15.71
C ALA A 191 11.09 -17.66 16.38
N GLN A 192 11.25 -17.11 17.59
CA GLN A 192 12.48 -17.24 18.38
C GLN A 192 12.75 -18.69 18.80
N GLN A 193 11.69 -19.49 19.02
CA GLN A 193 11.79 -20.93 19.28
C GLN A 193 12.11 -21.75 18.02
N GLY A 194 12.16 -21.13 16.83
CA GLY A 194 12.41 -21.80 15.55
C GLY A 194 11.16 -22.36 14.87
N HIS A 195 9.96 -22.16 15.44
CA HIS A 195 8.72 -22.53 14.76
C HIS A 195 8.42 -21.58 13.60
N ARG A 196 7.83 -22.12 12.52
CA ARG A 196 7.41 -21.33 11.36
C ARG A 196 6.28 -20.35 11.75
N PRO A 197 6.46 -19.03 11.62
CA PRO A 197 5.43 -18.07 12.01
C PRO A 197 4.17 -18.22 11.15
N TYR A 198 3.02 -18.46 11.79
CA TYR A 198 1.71 -18.48 11.13
C TYR A 198 1.06 -17.09 11.21
N PHE A 199 0.53 -16.61 10.08
CA PHE A 199 -0.17 -15.33 10.00
C PHE A 199 -1.66 -15.59 9.82
N LEU A 200 -2.43 -15.29 10.87
CA LEU A 200 -3.88 -15.43 10.86
C LEU A 200 -4.49 -14.63 9.71
N LYS A 201 -5.46 -15.24 9.02
CA LYS A 201 -6.24 -14.54 8.00
C LYS A 201 -7.07 -13.43 8.66
N LYS A 202 -7.44 -12.39 7.89
CA LYS A 202 -8.31 -11.30 8.38
C LYS A 202 -9.65 -11.82 8.93
N SER A 203 -10.19 -12.91 8.38
CA SER A 203 -11.40 -13.58 8.87
C SER A 203 -11.20 -14.20 10.25
N GLU A 204 -10.08 -14.90 10.45
CA GLU A 204 -9.69 -15.55 11.71
C GLU A 204 -9.45 -14.49 12.80
N GLN A 205 -8.76 -13.39 12.48
CA GLN A 205 -8.59 -12.25 13.38
C GLN A 205 -9.94 -11.69 13.86
N ARG A 206 -10.91 -11.53 12.94
CA ARG A 206 -12.26 -11.08 13.29
C ARG A 206 -12.98 -12.09 14.20
N GLN A 207 -12.80 -13.40 13.96
CA GLN A 207 -13.38 -14.43 14.81
C GLN A 207 -12.79 -14.41 16.22
N LEU A 208 -11.49 -14.16 16.38
CA LEU A 208 -10.86 -14.00 17.70
C LEU A 208 -11.44 -12.81 18.46
N VAL A 209 -11.50 -11.63 17.82
CA VAL A 209 -12.11 -10.43 18.42
C VAL A 209 -13.57 -10.68 18.81
N LEU A 210 -14.33 -11.37 17.95
CA LEU A 210 -15.70 -11.76 18.26
C LEU A 210 -15.75 -12.72 19.45
N ALA A 211 -14.92 -13.75 19.48
CA ALA A 211 -14.90 -14.74 20.57
C ALA A 211 -14.63 -14.07 21.92
N GLU A 212 -13.71 -13.12 21.97
CA GLU A 212 -13.46 -12.33 23.18
C GLU A 212 -14.64 -11.45 23.59
N LYS A 213 -15.26 -10.75 22.64
CA LYS A 213 -16.48 -9.98 22.89
C LYS A 213 -17.60 -10.86 23.44
N PHE A 214 -17.72 -12.10 22.94
CA PHE A 214 -18.67 -13.10 23.48
C PHE A 214 -18.31 -13.52 24.91
N LYS A 215 -17.02 -13.73 25.22
CA LYS A 215 -16.55 -14.01 26.59
C LYS A 215 -16.87 -12.86 27.53
N GLU A 216 -16.63 -11.61 27.12
CA GLU A 216 -16.98 -10.41 27.90
C GLU A 216 -18.49 -10.32 28.15
N LEU A 217 -19.32 -10.52 27.12
CA LEU A 217 -20.78 -10.48 27.24
C LEU A 217 -21.34 -11.61 28.11
N LYS A 218 -20.70 -12.79 28.08
CA LYS A 218 -21.02 -13.93 28.94
C LYS A 218 -20.71 -13.59 30.40
N ARG A 219 -19.52 -13.01 30.67
CA ARG A 219 -19.14 -12.50 32.00
C ARG A 219 -20.12 -11.44 32.51
N SER A 220 -20.54 -10.53 31.64
CA SER A 220 -21.48 -9.46 32.01
C SER A 220 -22.96 -9.89 32.02
N LYS A 221 -23.28 -11.18 31.79
CA LYS A 221 -24.65 -11.73 31.67
C LYS A 221 -25.55 -11.00 30.64
N LYS A 222 -24.96 -10.31 29.66
CA LYS A 222 -25.68 -9.55 28.60
C LYS A 222 -25.76 -10.30 27.27
N LEU A 223 -25.27 -11.54 27.25
CA LEU A 223 -25.16 -12.36 26.04
C LEU A 223 -26.53 -12.63 25.39
N GLU A 224 -27.53 -13.06 26.15
CA GLU A 224 -28.87 -13.36 25.62
C GLU A 224 -29.54 -12.14 25.00
N SER A 225 -29.43 -10.98 25.66
CA SER A 225 -29.94 -9.71 25.11
C SER A 225 -29.24 -9.34 23.80
N PHE A 226 -27.92 -9.54 23.71
CA PHE A 226 -27.15 -9.30 22.50
C PHE A 226 -27.57 -10.23 21.36
N LEU A 227 -27.72 -11.53 21.65
CA LEU A 227 -28.16 -12.53 20.67
C LEU A 227 -29.58 -12.25 20.20
N SER A 228 -30.51 -11.92 21.10
CA SER A 228 -31.88 -11.53 20.74
C SER A 228 -31.91 -10.32 19.81
N ARG A 229 -31.14 -9.26 20.12
CA ARG A 229 -31.01 -8.08 19.24
C ARG A 229 -30.39 -8.42 17.89
N LYS A 230 -29.41 -9.32 17.85
CA LYS A 230 -28.80 -9.81 16.60
C LYS A 230 -29.79 -10.63 15.77
N ARG A 231 -30.52 -11.57 16.37
CA ARG A 231 -31.57 -12.35 15.72
C ARG A 231 -32.62 -11.43 15.10
N ARG A 232 -33.12 -10.43 15.85
CA ARG A 232 -34.08 -9.44 15.34
C ARG A 232 -33.54 -8.63 14.14
N ARG A 233 -32.27 -8.19 14.19
CA ARG A 233 -31.65 -7.45 13.08
C ARG A 233 -31.45 -8.32 11.84
N ASN A 234 -31.06 -9.59 12.02
CA ASN A 234 -30.90 -10.53 10.91
C ASN A 234 -32.25 -10.84 10.27
N ALA A 235 -33.27 -11.19 11.07
CA ALA A 235 -34.62 -11.41 10.57
C ALA A 235 -35.17 -10.21 9.78
N GLY A 236 -34.89 -8.97 10.22
CA GLY A 236 -35.26 -7.76 9.49
C GLY A 236 -34.51 -7.57 8.16
N LYS A 237 -33.30 -8.12 8.01
CA LYS A 237 -32.57 -8.16 6.73
C LYS A 237 -33.09 -9.26 5.83
N ASP A 238 -33.29 -10.45 6.38
CA ASP A 238 -33.78 -11.62 5.66
C ASP A 238 -35.17 -11.35 5.09
N ARG A 239 -36.04 -10.65 5.85
CA ARG A 239 -37.35 -10.18 5.39
C ARG A 239 -37.31 -9.29 4.14
N ARG A 240 -36.20 -8.57 3.88
CA ARG A 240 -36.06 -7.76 2.65
C ARG A 240 -35.86 -8.62 1.41
N HIS A 241 -35.38 -9.84 1.59
CA HIS A 241 -35.13 -10.80 0.51
C HIS A 241 -36.27 -11.81 0.34
N LEU A 242 -37.25 -11.80 1.25
CA LEU A 242 -38.47 -12.58 1.10
C LEU A 242 -39.47 -11.82 0.21
N PRO A 243 -40.23 -12.53 -0.63
CA PRO A 243 -41.31 -11.91 -1.38
C PRO A 243 -42.31 -11.28 -0.39
N LEU A 244 -42.74 -10.05 -0.68
CA LEU A 244 -43.83 -9.43 0.05
C LEU A 244 -45.10 -10.22 -0.29
N SER A 245 -45.71 -10.83 0.73
CA SER A 245 -47.03 -11.44 0.58
C SER A 245 -47.98 -10.37 0.03
N LYS A 246 -48.51 -10.58 -1.18
CA LYS A 246 -49.58 -9.76 -1.74
C LYS A 246 -50.89 -10.34 -1.22
N GLU A 247 -51.40 -9.76 -0.15
CA GLU A 247 -52.78 -9.89 0.31
C GLU A 247 -53.32 -8.47 0.52
#